data_AF-A0A645J3L7-F1
#
_entry.id   AF-A0A645J3L7-F1
#
_cell.length_a   1.000
_cell.length_b   1.000
_cell.length_c   1.000
_cell.angle_alpha   90.00
_cell.angle_beta   90.00
_cell.angle_gamma   90.00
#
_symmetry.space_group_name_H-M   'P 1'
#
loop_
_entity.id
_entity.type
_entity.pdbx_description
1 polymer ?
#
loop_
_entity_poly.entity_id
_entity_poly.type
_entity_poly.pdbx_seq_one_letter_code
_entity_poly.pdbx_strand_id
1 'polypeptide(L)'
;MLAEALEVFFGLRDVPGLKKKPTTSELIDWLKLLVAEDIPPEALRAQDNKAVVPPLAGALLKNEQDMHLFERLVFMARQNR
;
A
#
# COMPACT_ATOMS: atom_id res chain seq x y z
N MET A 1 -5.03 7.96 -11.56
CA MET A 1 -5.00 6.55 -11.13
C MET A 1 -3.58 5.99 -11.07
N LEU A 2 -2.85 5.96 -12.21
CA LEU A 2 -1.52 5.34 -12.26
C LEU A 2 -0.48 6.07 -11.39
N ALA A 3 -0.49 7.41 -11.40
CA ALA A 3 0.45 8.20 -10.61
C ALA A 3 0.30 7.93 -9.10
N GLU A 4 -0.94 7.90 -8.61
CA GLU A 4 -1.26 7.62 -7.21
C GLU A 4 -0.87 6.20 -6.82
N ALA A 5 -1.11 5.22 -7.70
CA ALA A 5 -0.68 3.85 -7.47
C ALA A 5 0.85 3.72 -7.40
N LEU A 6 1.59 4.44 -8.25
CA LEU A 6 3.06 4.46 -8.23
C LEU A 6 3.59 5.12 -6.96
N GLU A 7 2.99 6.21 -6.51
CA GLU A 7 3.36 6.87 -5.26
C GLU A 7 3.22 5.93 -4.06
N VAL A 8 2.09 5.22 -3.95
CA VAL A 8 1.87 4.19 -2.93
C VAL A 8 2.90 3.06 -3.06
N PHE A 9 3.14 2.56 -4.27
CA PHE A 9 4.07 1.46 -4.52
C PHE A 9 5.51 1.79 -4.10
N PHE A 10 6.00 2.97 -4.48
CA PHE A 10 7.36 3.38 -4.11
C PHE A 10 7.45 3.72 -2.62
N GLY A 11 6.46 4.40 -2.05
CA GLY A 11 6.41 4.65 -0.60
C GLY A 11 6.45 3.37 0.22
N LEU A 12 5.74 2.32 -0.21
CA LEU A 12 5.77 1.00 0.44
C LEU A 12 7.16 0.34 0.39
N ARG A 13 7.91 0.50 -0.70
CA ARG A 13 9.27 -0.05 -0.84
C ARG A 13 10.30 0.64 0.04
N ASP A 14 10.00 1.85 0.49
CA ASP A 14 10.86 2.64 1.37
C ASP A 14 10.56 2.39 2.86
N VAL A 15 9.53 1.59 3.17
CA VAL A 15 9.22 1.18 4.55
C VAL A 15 10.38 0.36 5.13
N PRO A 16 10.99 0.81 6.25
CA PRO A 16 12.07 0.07 6.89
C PRO A 16 11.54 -1.21 7.56
N GLY A 17 12.33 -2.28 7.53
CA GLY A 17 11.99 -3.56 8.16
C GLY A 17 11.16 -4.51 7.31
N LEU A 18 10.75 -4.10 6.10
CA LEU A 18 10.08 -4.98 5.15
C LEU A 18 11.03 -6.10 4.69
N LYS A 19 10.64 -7.37 4.88
CA LYS A 19 11.50 -8.51 4.52
C LYS A 19 11.60 -8.68 3.01
N LYS A 20 10.46 -8.55 2.31
CA LYS A 20 10.40 -8.59 0.84
C LYS A 20 9.74 -7.32 0.30
N LYS A 21 10.49 -6.56 -0.50
CA LYS A 21 9.94 -5.39 -1.20
C LYS A 21 9.03 -5.82 -2.35
N PRO A 22 7.87 -5.17 -2.54
CA PRO A 22 6.98 -5.47 -3.67
C PRO A 22 7.70 -5.19 -4.99
N THR A 23 7.56 -6.09 -5.95
CA THR A 23 8.16 -6.11 -7.29
C THR A 23 7.22 -5.54 -8.33
N THR A 24 7.71 -5.35 -9.55
CA THR A 24 6.90 -4.90 -10.69
C THR A 24 5.74 -5.86 -10.99
N SER A 25 5.92 -7.18 -10.79
CA SER A 25 4.83 -8.15 -10.98
C SER A 25 3.71 -7.94 -9.95
N GLU A 26 4.07 -7.70 -8.69
CA GLU A 26 3.10 -7.41 -7.63
C GLU A 26 2.38 -6.06 -7.86
N LEU A 27 3.08 -5.04 -8.39
CA LEU A 27 2.45 -3.80 -8.85
C LEU A 27 1.42 -4.05 -9.95
N ILE A 28 1.79 -4.83 -10.98
CA ILE A 28 0.90 -5.11 -12.11
C ILE A 28 -0.35 -5.86 -11.64
N ASP A 29 -0.19 -6.87 -10.78
CA ASP A 29 -1.33 -7.63 -10.25
C ASP A 29 -2.22 -6.76 -9.36
N TRP A 30 -1.63 -5.88 -8.56
CA TRP A 30 -2.39 -4.91 -7.78
C TRP A 30 -3.16 -3.93 -8.66
N LEU A 31 -2.55 -3.37 -9.71
CA LEU A 31 -3.23 -2.49 -10.67
C LEU A 31 -4.42 -3.18 -11.36
N LYS A 32 -4.27 -4.46 -11.74
CA LYS A 32 -5.38 -5.24 -12.31
C LYS A 32 -6.55 -5.34 -11.34
N LEU A 33 -6.27 -5.58 -10.05
CA LEU A 33 -7.30 -5.68 -9.03
C LEU A 33 -7.99 -4.33 -8.77
N LEU A 34 -7.23 -3.24 -8.70
CA LEU A 34 -7.81 -1.91 -8.54
C LEU A 34 -8.77 -1.55 -9.68
N VAL A 35 -8.41 -1.91 -10.92
CA VAL A 35 -9.28 -1.71 -12.10
C VAL A 35 -10.48 -2.65 -12.06
N ALA A 36 -10.30 -3.92 -11.69
CA ALA A 36 -11.38 -4.90 -11.64
C ALA A 36 -12.45 -4.57 -10.60
N GLU A 37 -12.06 -3.96 -9.48
CA GLU A 37 -12.94 -3.57 -8.38
C GLU A 37 -13.41 -2.11 -8.49
N ASP A 38 -13.16 -1.43 -9.62
CA ASP A 38 -13.49 -0.01 -9.85
C ASP A 38 -13.03 0.92 -8.71
N ILE A 39 -11.84 0.66 -8.15
CA ILE A 39 -11.29 1.44 -7.04
C ILE A 39 -10.85 2.81 -7.56
N PRO A 40 -11.42 3.90 -7.04
CA PRO A 40 -11.09 5.22 -7.56
C PRO A 40 -9.74 5.72 -7.00
N PRO A 41 -9.01 6.59 -7.72
CA PRO A 41 -7.67 7.04 -7.31
C PRO A 41 -7.63 7.73 -5.95
N GLU A 42 -8.72 8.41 -5.55
CA GLU A 42 -8.87 9.00 -4.22
C GLU A 42 -8.81 8.00 -3.08
N ALA A 43 -9.18 6.74 -3.31
CA ALA A 43 -9.07 5.69 -2.30
C ALA A 43 -7.60 5.27 -2.04
N LEU A 44 -6.70 5.59 -2.97
CA LEU A 44 -5.25 5.41 -2.80
C LEU A 44 -4.62 6.59 -2.06
N ARG A 45 -5.29 7.75 -2.03
CA ARG A 45 -4.81 8.95 -1.37
C ARG A 45 -5.11 8.89 0.12
N ALA A 46 -4.14 9.27 0.92
CA ALA A 46 -4.34 9.59 2.32
C ALA A 46 -5.17 10.88 2.44
N GLN A 47 -6.44 10.79 2.85
CA GLN A 47 -7.13 11.97 3.37
C GLN A 47 -6.44 12.37 4.69
N ASP A 48 -5.92 13.60 4.74
CA ASP A 48 -5.25 14.23 5.90
C ASP A 48 -3.78 13.86 6.18
N ASN A 49 -2.98 13.46 5.19
CA ASN A 49 -1.57 13.12 5.41
C ASN A 49 -1.39 11.93 6.40
N LYS A 50 -2.45 11.15 6.63
CA LYS A 50 -2.45 9.97 7.49
C LYS A 50 -1.92 8.79 6.70
N ALA A 51 -1.04 7.99 7.29
CA ALA A 51 -0.74 6.69 6.71
C ALA A 51 -2.05 5.89 6.60
N VAL A 52 -2.30 5.29 5.43
CA VAL A 52 -3.46 4.43 5.19
C VAL A 52 -2.94 3.13 4.60
N VAL A 53 -3.53 2.01 5.01
CA VAL A 53 -3.31 0.75 4.31
C VAL A 53 -4.01 0.87 2.96
N PRO A 54 -3.30 0.75 1.82
CA PRO A 54 -3.92 0.88 0.53
C PRO A 54 -4.88 -0.30 0.30
N PRO A 55 -5.98 -0.09 -0.43
CA PRO A 55 -6.92 -1.16 -0.73
C PRO A 55 -6.20 -2.30 -1.44
N LEU A 56 -6.53 -3.55 -1.10
CA LEU A 56 -5.96 -4.75 -1.72
C LEU A 56 -4.43 -4.84 -1.59
N ALA A 57 -3.85 -4.27 -0.53
CA ALA A 57 -2.41 -4.30 -0.25
C ALA A 57 -1.79 -5.72 -0.24
N GLY A 58 -2.59 -6.78 -0.05
CA GLY A 58 -2.12 -8.17 -0.12
C GLY A 58 -1.59 -8.58 -1.49
N ALA A 59 -1.95 -7.84 -2.55
CA ALA A 59 -1.34 -8.01 -3.86
C ALA A 59 0.11 -7.48 -3.89
N LEU A 60 0.41 -6.44 -3.12
CA LEU A 60 1.74 -5.85 -2.94
C LEU A 60 2.57 -6.67 -1.93
N LEU A 61 1.98 -7.01 -0.79
CA LEU A 61 2.62 -7.75 0.30
C LEU A 61 2.09 -9.18 0.36
N LYS A 62 2.80 -10.11 -0.28
CA LYS A 62 2.44 -11.54 -0.30
C LYS A 62 2.71 -12.28 1.02
N ASN A 63 3.40 -11.63 1.96
CA ASN A 63 3.75 -12.21 3.26
C ASN A 63 2.88 -11.58 4.36
N GLU A 64 2.19 -12.41 5.13
CA GLU A 64 1.35 -11.99 6.25
C GLU A 64 2.11 -11.21 7.33
N GLN A 65 3.38 -11.54 7.57
CA GLN A 65 4.21 -10.80 8.54
C GLN A 65 4.51 -9.39 8.07
N ASP A 66 4.81 -9.23 6.78
CA ASP A 66 5.05 -7.93 6.17
C ASP A 66 3.76 -7.10 6.14
N MET A 67 2.61 -7.75 5.90
CA MET A 67 1.29 -7.12 6.02
C MET A 67 1.02 -6.59 7.43
N HIS A 68 1.19 -7.43 8.45
CA HIS A 68 0.97 -7.04 9.83
C HIS A 68 1.93 -5.95 10.31
N LEU A 69 3.21 -5.99 9.89
CA LEU A 69 4.16 -4.91 10.18
C LEU A 69 3.65 -3.59 9.60
N PHE A 70 3.22 -3.61 8.35
CA PHE A 70 2.74 -2.43 7.66
C PHE A 70 1.45 -1.86 8.30
N GLU A 71 0.47 -2.72 8.63
CA GLU A 71 -0.74 -2.33 9.37
C GLU A 71 -0.40 -1.67 10.71
N ARG A 72 0.55 -2.23 11.45
CA ARG A 72 0.99 -1.70 12.74
C ARG A 72 1.70 -0.35 12.60
N LEU A 73 2.53 -0.16 11.58
CA LEU A 73 3.18 1.12 11.28
C LEU A 73 2.14 2.19 10.93
N VAL A 74 1.16 1.84 10.09
CA VAL A 74 0.05 2.73 9.74
C VAL A 74 -0.75 3.12 11.00
N PHE A 75 -1.04 2.15 11.87
CA PHE A 75 -1.76 2.40 13.12
C PHE A 75 -0.99 3.33 14.06
N MET A 76 0.30 3.10 14.27
CA MET A 76 1.13 3.96 15.12
C MET A 76 1.24 5.39 14.56
N ALA A 77 1.35 5.54 13.23
CA ALA A 77 1.39 6.85 12.58
C ALA A 77 0.08 7.65 12.75
N ARG A 78 -1.05 6.96 12.96
CA ARG A 78 -2.34 7.58 13.29
C ARG A 78 -2.45 7.94 14.78
N GLN A 79 -1.82 7.19 15.67
CA GLN A 79 -1.91 7.38 17.13
C GLN A 79 -0.90 8.36 17.73
N ASN A 80 0.29 8.54 17.14
CA ASN A 80 1.33 9.46 17.64
C ASN A 80 1.04 10.94 17.32
N ARG A 81 -0.23 11.36 17.41
CA ARG A 81 -0.68 12.74 17.25
C ARG A 81 -1.73 13.07 18.31
#